data_AF-A0A3R9NAF8-F1
#
_entry.id   AF-A0A3R9NAF8-F1
#
_cell.length_a   1.000
_cell.length_b   1.000
_cell.length_c   1.000
_cell.angle_alpha   90.00
_cell.angle_beta   90.00
_cell.angle_gamma   90.00
#
_symmetry.space_group_name_H-M   'P 1'
#
loop_
_entity.id
_entity.type
_entity.pdbx_description
1 polymer ?
#
loop_
_entity_poly.entity_id
_entity_poly.type
_entity_poly.pdbx_seq_one_letter_code
_entity_poly.pdbx_strand_id
1 'polypeptide(L)' 'MEYQDVKQKLEAMKNDLARKIEDPNVPIEEKERLKNTIENYEYIIELTDMNHFERGTINH' A
#
# COMPACT_ATOMS: atom_id res chain seq x y z
N MET A 1 -1.32 10.48 -16.56
CA MET A 1 0.00 10.05 -16.06
C MET A 1 0.02 10.25 -14.55
N GLU A 2 -0.78 9.49 -13.79
CA GLU A 2 -0.88 9.73 -12.33
C GLU A 2 -1.27 8.47 -11.53
N TYR A 3 -1.88 7.44 -12.14
CA TYR A 3 -2.28 6.23 -11.43
C TYR A 3 -1.08 5.30 -11.15
N GLN A 4 -0.30 4.96 -12.19
CA GLN A 4 0.85 4.06 -12.04
C GLN A 4 1.92 4.62 -11.10
N ASP A 5 2.20 5.92 -11.18
CA ASP A 5 3.20 6.57 -10.33
C ASP A 5 2.77 6.61 -8.86
N VAL A 6 1.49 6.86 -8.58
CA VAL A 6 0.94 6.81 -7.22
C VAL A 6 0.94 5.38 -6.69
N LYS A 7 0.54 4.39 -7.51
CA LYS A 7 0.57 2.97 -7.13
C LYS A 7 2.00 2.51 -6.80
N GLN A 8 2.98 2.84 -7.65
CA GLN A 8 4.37 2.47 -7.42
C GLN A 8 4.93 3.08 -6.12
N LYS A 9 4.57 4.34 -5.81
CA LYS A 9 4.96 4.97 -4.54
C LYS A 9 4.36 4.25 -3.33
N LEU A 10 3.08 3.91 -3.40
CA LEU A 10 2.38 3.19 -2.32
C LEU A 10 2.97 1.79 -2.12
N GLU A 11 3.26 1.06 -3.20
CA GLU A 11 3.91 -0.25 -3.13
C GLU A 11 5.34 -0.17 -2.57
N ALA A 12 6.12 0.85 -2.96
CA ALA A 12 7.45 1.07 -2.40
C ALA A 12 7.40 1.33 -0.89
N MET A 13 6.49 2.21 -0.43
CA MET A 13 6.28 2.49 0.98
C MET A 13 5.85 1.24 1.76
N LYS A 14 4.92 0.44 1.20
CA LYS A 14 4.48 -0.82 1.80
C LYS A 14 5.65 -1.79 1.96
N ASN A 15 6.47 -1.96 0.93
CA ASN A 15 7.63 -2.87 0.96
C ASN A 15 8.68 -2.44 1.99
N ASP A 16 8.90 -1.15 2.18
CA ASP A 16 9.83 -0.66 3.20
C ASP A 16 9.30 -0.92 4.61
N LEU A 17 7.99 -0.80 4.84
CA LEU A 17 7.38 -1.17 6.11
C LEU A 17 7.41 -2.68 6.34
N ALA A 18 7.22 -3.49 5.28
CA ALA A 18 7.34 -4.93 5.35
C ALA A 18 8.75 -5.36 5.76
N ARG A 19 9.79 -4.73 5.21
CA ARG A 19 11.18 -4.99 5.63
C ARG A 19 11.43 -4.60 7.08
N LYS A 20 10.83 -3.49 7.56
CA LYS A 20 10.96 -3.08 8.96
C LYS A 20 10.30 -4.06 9.92
N ILE A 21 9.20 -4.71 9.54
CA ILE A 21 8.53 -5.66 10.45
C ILE A 21 9.34 -6.95 10.66
N GLU A 22 10.16 -7.33 9.68
CA GLU A 22 11.04 -8.51 9.73
C GLU A 22 12.23 -8.30 10.68
N ASP A 23 12.55 -7.05 11.03
CA ASP A 23 13.63 -6.75 11.99
C ASP A 23 13.27 -7.32 13.38
N PRO A 24 14.10 -8.22 13.94
CA PRO A 24 13.87 -8.82 15.24
C PRO A 24 13.98 -7.81 16.40
N ASN A 25 14.63 -6.66 16.18
CA ASN A 25 14.81 -5.61 17.19
C ASN A 25 13.59 -4.68 17.32
N VAL A 26 12.61 -4.80 16.42
CA VAL A 26 11.40 -3.98 16.48
C VAL A 26 10.48 -4.49 17.61
N PRO A 27 10.07 -3.62 18.55
CA PRO A 27 9.14 -3.99 19.62
C PRO A 27 7.83 -4.55 19.07
N ILE A 28 7.19 -5.46 19.80
CA ILE A 28 5.91 -6.08 19.38
C ILE A 28 4.83 -5.02 19.12
N GLU A 29 4.73 -4.01 19.98
CA GLU A 29 3.77 -2.90 19.80
C GLU A 29 4.02 -2.12 18.49
N GLU A 30 5.29 -1.95 18.12
CA GLU A 30 5.67 -1.30 16.87
C GLU A 30 5.41 -2.23 15.68
N LYS A 31 5.61 -3.55 15.83
CA LYS A 31 5.22 -4.54 14.80
C LYS A 31 3.72 -4.49 14.52
N GLU A 32 2.88 -4.40 15.55
CA GLU A 32 1.43 -4.27 15.37
C GLU A 32 1.05 -2.95 14.67
N ARG A 33 1.71 -1.84 15.00
CA ARG A 33 1.53 -0.57 14.27
C ARG A 33 1.95 -0.67 12.80
N LEU A 34 3.07 -1.35 12.52
CA LEU A 34 3.55 -1.59 11.16
C LEU A 34 2.56 -2.45 10.37
N LYS A 35 2.00 -3.52 10.96
CA LYS A 35 0.95 -4.34 10.31
C LYS A 35 -0.27 -3.52 9.93
N ASN A 36 -0.83 -2.76 10.88
CA ASN A 36 -2.00 -1.92 10.62
C ASN A 36 -1.70 -0.88 9.51
N THR A 37 -0.48 -0.37 9.48
CA THR A 37 -0.07 0.60 8.44
C THR A 37 0.06 -0.08 7.07
N ILE A 38 0.60 -1.31 7.01
CA ILE A 38 0.68 -2.11 5.78
C ILE A 38 -0.72 -2.42 5.26
N GLU A 39 -1.64 -2.89 6.10
CA GLU A 39 -3.03 -3.18 5.73
C GLU A 39 -3.74 -1.94 5.17
N ASN A 40 -3.51 -0.77 5.78
CA ASN A 40 -4.04 0.49 5.25
C ASN A 40 -3.49 0.81 3.85
N TYR A 41 -2.20 0.57 3.59
CA TYR A 41 -1.63 0.78 2.26
C TYR A 41 -2.19 -0.21 1.24
N GLU A 42 -2.44 -1.45 1.61
CA GLU A 42 -3.09 -2.44 0.74
C GLU A 42 -4.50 -2.00 0.36
N TYR A 43 -5.28 -1.56 1.34
CA TYR A 43 -6.62 -1.03 1.10
C TYR A 43 -6.62 0.18 0.14
N ILE A 44 -5.69 1.13 0.32
CA ILE A 44 -5.58 2.30 -0.55
C ILE A 44 -5.18 1.90 -1.99
N ILE A 45 -4.28 0.93 -2.14
CA ILE A 45 -3.88 0.40 -3.45
C ILE A 45 -5.10 -0.26 -4.13
N GLU A 46 -5.85 -1.09 -3.43
CA GLU A 46 -7.06 -1.73 -3.95
C GLU A 46 -8.10 -0.70 -4.40
N LEU A 47 -8.39 0.31 -3.58
CA LEU A 47 -9.29 1.40 -3.95
C LEU A 47 -8.80 2.15 -5.18
N THR A 48 -7.50 2.37 -5.29
CA THR A 48 -6.87 3.07 -6.42
C THR A 48 -6.99 2.23 -7.70
N ASP A 49 -6.84 0.92 -7.60
CA ASP A 49 -7.03 -0.05 -8.70
C ASP A 49 -8.49 -0.09 -9.15
N MET A 50 -9.44 -0.16 -8.21
CA MET A 50 -10.88 -0.15 -8.50
C MET A 50 -11.29 1.15 -9.19
N ASN A 51 -10.87 2.30 -8.67
CA ASN A 51 -11.17 3.60 -9.28
C ASN A 51 -10.57 3.74 -10.69
N HIS A 52 -9.37 3.21 -10.92
CA HIS A 52 -8.77 3.20 -12.24
C HIS A 52 -9.53 2.28 -13.21
N PHE A 53 -9.96 1.11 -12.73
CA PHE A 53 -10.76 0.16 -13.51
C PHE A 53 -12.12 0.75 -13.92
N GLU A 54 -12.86 1.35 -12.99
CA GLU A 54 -14.14 2.03 -13.27
C GLU A 54 -13.98 3.18 -14.27
N ARG A 55 -12.91 3.97 -14.16
CA ARG A 55 -12.61 5.03 -15.15
C ARG A 55 -12.23 4.48 -16.52
N GLY A 56 -11.64 3.28 -16.58
CA GLY A 56 -11.32 2.60 -17.82
C GLY A 56 -12.56 2.08 -18.56
N THR A 57 -13.59 1.64 -17.82
CA THR A 57 -14.83 1.10 -18.39
C THR A 57 -15.83 2.18 -18.81
N ILE A 58 -15.84 3.36 -18.18
CA ILE A 58 -16.75 4.47 -18.55
C ILE A 58 -16.30 5.19 -19.85
N ASN A 59 -15.06 4.98 -20.30
CA ASN A 59 -14.52 5.60 -21.53
C ASN A 59 -14.59 4.68 -22.77
N HIS A 60 -15.52 3.71 -22.80
CA HIS A 60 -15.74 2.84 -23.96
C HIS A 60 -17.16 2.95 -24.51
#